data_AF-A0A439KAN9-F1
#
_entry.id   AF-A0A439KAN9-F1
#
_cell.length_a   1.000
_cell.length_b   1.000
_cell.length_c   1.000
_cell.angle_alpha   90.00
_cell.angle_beta   90.00
_cell.angle_gamma   90.00
#
_symmetry.space_group_name_H-M   'P 1'
#
loop_
_entity.id
_entity.type
_entity.pdbx_description
1 polymer ?
#
loop_
_entity_poly.entity_id
_entity_poly.type
_entity_poly.pdbx_seq_one_letter_code
_entity_poly.pdbx_strand_id
1 'polypeptide(L)'
;LYADRGDPSLGRNVHSIVRIDSRSVIERLQIDGPMCFGRGTEVTLHVDQSVLAGQSTLLLSALLARLFARHAGLNGFVRTRTRLLQKQ
;
A
#
# COMPACT_ATOMS: atom_id res chain seq x y z
N LEU A 1 -10.68 -13.93 1.99
CA LEU A 1 -9.50 -14.60 2.60
C LEU A 1 -9.28 -14.18 4.04
N TYR A 2 -9.12 -12.88 4.36
CA TYR A 2 -8.94 -12.43 5.76
C TYR A 2 -10.22 -11.89 6.45
N ALA A 3 -11.27 -11.60 5.68
CA ALA A 3 -12.54 -11.05 6.20
C ALA A 3 -13.59 -12.11 6.59
N ASP A 4 -13.24 -13.40 6.50
CA ASP A 4 -14.17 -14.52 6.72
C ASP A 4 -14.63 -14.65 8.18
N ARG A 5 -13.95 -14.00 9.13
CA ARG A 5 -14.32 -14.01 10.57
C ARG A 5 -15.46 -13.07 10.95
N GLY A 6 -16.22 -12.54 9.99
CA GLY A 6 -17.44 -11.80 10.28
C GLY A 6 -17.25 -10.49 11.07
N ASP A 7 -16.04 -9.93 11.09
CA ASP A 7 -15.78 -8.65 11.74
C ASP A 7 -16.20 -7.50 10.80
N PRO A 8 -17.31 -6.79 11.09
CA PRO A 8 -17.80 -5.71 10.24
C PRO A 8 -16.82 -4.53 10.17
N SER A 9 -15.91 -4.38 11.14
CA SER A 9 -14.87 -3.36 11.10
C SER A 9 -13.82 -3.67 10.03
N LEU A 10 -13.48 -4.95 9.83
CA LEU A 10 -12.57 -5.39 8.78
C LEU A 10 -13.18 -5.22 7.38
N GLY A 11 -14.48 -5.49 7.25
CA GLY A 11 -15.23 -5.25 6.01
C GLY A 11 -15.21 -3.78 5.57
N ARG A 12 -15.42 -2.84 6.50
CA ARG A 12 -15.33 -1.39 6.22
C ARG A 12 -13.93 -0.97 5.77
N ASN A 13 -12.89 -1.49 6.41
CA ASN A 13 -11.52 -1.19 6.02
C ASN A 13 -11.21 -1.66 4.59
N VAL A 14 -11.68 -2.86 4.19
CA VAL A 14 -11.51 -3.34 2.82
C VAL A 14 -12.30 -2.47 1.83
N HIS A 15 -13.53 -2.09 2.17
CA HIS A 15 -14.38 -1.25 1.30
C HIS A 15 -13.86 0.19 1.14
N SER A 16 -12.97 0.64 2.03
CA SER A 16 -12.33 1.93 1.88
C SER A 16 -11.29 2.00 0.76
N ILE A 17 -10.72 0.88 0.34
CA ILE A 17 -9.78 0.85 -0.78
C ILE A 17 -10.60 0.87 -2.06
N VAL A 18 -10.72 2.05 -2.66
CA VAL A 18 -11.57 2.25 -3.85
C VAL A 18 -10.84 1.93 -5.15
N ARG A 19 -9.51 2.01 -5.14
CA ARG A 19 -8.68 1.75 -6.32
C ARG A 19 -7.27 1.34 -5.94
N ILE A 20 -6.69 0.46 -6.76
CA ILE A 20 -5.28 0.07 -6.68
C ILE A 20 -4.68 0.26 -8.07
N ASP A 21 -3.55 0.97 -8.14
CA ASP A 21 -2.75 1.11 -9.35
C ASP A 21 -1.36 0.53 -9.12
N SER A 22 -0.78 -0.08 -10.14
CA SER A 22 0.59 -0.58 -10.11
C SER A 22 1.37 -0.11 -11.33
N ARG A 23 2.63 0.25 -11.13
CA ARG A 23 3.53 0.65 -12.21
C ARG A 23 4.98 0.24 -11.93
N SER A 24 5.74 -0.03 -12.98
CA SER A 24 7.19 -0.22 -12.85
C SER A 24 7.85 1.14 -12.61
N VAL A 25 8.82 1.18 -11.70
CA VAL A 25 9.61 2.36 -11.33
C VAL A 25 11.08 2.00 -11.32
N ILE A 26 11.92 2.88 -11.84
CA ILE A 26 13.37 2.84 -11.68
C ILE A 26 13.75 4.01 -10.81
N GLU A 27 14.41 3.75 -9.68
CA GLU A 27 14.80 4.83 -8.75
C GLU A 27 16.15 4.56 -8.11
N ARG A 28 16.83 5.66 -7.74
CA ARG A 28 18.02 5.63 -6.90
C ARG A 28 17.71 5.00 -5.54
N LEU A 29 18.40 3.91 -5.24
CA LEU A 29 18.34 3.26 -3.94
C LEU A 29 19.09 4.11 -2.91
N GLN A 30 18.45 4.37 -1.77
CA GLN A 30 19.05 5.04 -0.62
C GLN A 30 19.82 4.02 0.22
N ILE A 31 20.88 3.49 -0.35
CA ILE A 31 21.79 2.52 0.28
C ILE A 31 23.18 3.13 0.38
N ASP A 32 23.89 2.82 1.45
CA ASP A 32 25.26 3.26 1.64
C ASP A 32 26.15 2.68 0.53
N GLY A 33 26.96 3.54 -0.09
CA GLY A 33 27.85 3.17 -1.18
C GLY A 33 27.60 3.95 -2.48
N PRO A 34 28.07 3.42 -3.63
CA PRO A 34 27.94 4.11 -4.92
C PRO A 34 26.48 4.29 -5.33
N MET A 35 26.22 5.27 -6.21
CA MET A 35 24.87 5.59 -6.68
C MET A 35 24.28 4.41 -7.47
N CYS A 36 23.39 3.65 -6.84
CA CYS A 36 22.73 2.49 -7.44
C CYS A 36 21.28 2.81 -7.83
N PHE A 37 20.87 2.37 -9.02
CA PHE A 37 19.47 2.42 -9.47
C PHE A 37 18.85 1.03 -9.37
N GLY A 38 17.72 0.93 -8.69
CA GLY A 38 16.95 -0.30 -8.56
C GLY A 38 15.73 -0.27 -9.48
N ARG A 39 15.36 -1.45 -10.01
CA ARG A 39 14.04 -1.66 -10.61
C ARG A 39 13.06 -2.06 -9.51
N GLY A 40 11.87 -1.47 -9.52
CA GLY A 40 10.85 -1.77 -8.54
C GLY A 40 9.44 -1.67 -9.10
N THR A 41 8.49 -2.06 -8.28
CA THR A 41 7.07 -1.87 -8.54
C THR A 41 6.53 -0.90 -7.51
N GLU A 42 5.88 0.16 -7.97
CA GLU A 42 5.13 1.06 -7.12
C GLU A 42 3.65 0.66 -7.15
N VAL A 43 3.10 0.36 -5.98
CA VAL A 43 1.68 0.08 -5.76
C VAL A 43 1.06 1.29 -5.09
N THR A 44 0.10 1.93 -5.73
CA THR A 44 -0.65 3.06 -5.19
C THR A 44 -2.02 2.60 -4.72
N LEU A 45 -2.28 2.77 -3.43
CA LEU A 45 -3.56 2.46 -2.78
C LEU A 45 -4.36 3.75 -2.64
N HIS A 46 -5.54 3.78 -3.25
CA HIS A 46 -6.48 4.88 -3.09
C HIS A 46 -7.46 4.54 -1.97
N VAL A 47 -7.41 5.30 -0.89
CA VAL A 47 -8.20 5.05 0.32
C VAL A 47 -9.18 6.19 0.50
N ASP A 48 -10.47 5.87 0.52
CA ASP A 48 -11.54 6.80 0.85
C ASP A 48 -11.69 6.90 2.37
N GLN A 49 -11.26 8.03 2.93
CA GLN A 49 -11.30 8.25 4.38
C GLN A 49 -12.72 8.34 4.93
N SER A 50 -13.73 8.66 4.11
CA SER A 50 -15.11 8.79 4.57
C SER A 50 -15.72 7.44 4.99
N VAL A 51 -15.18 6.34 4.47
CA VAL A 51 -15.61 4.98 4.77
C VAL A 51 -14.97 4.45 6.06
N LEU A 52 -13.80 4.99 6.46
CA LEU A 52 -13.15 4.64 7.72
C LEU A 52 -13.58 5.59 8.83
N ALA A 53 -14.44 5.11 9.72
CA ALA A 53 -14.71 5.78 10.98
C ALA A 53 -13.58 5.46 11.97
N GLY A 54 -12.55 6.32 12.09
CA GLY A 54 -11.60 6.26 13.20
C GLY A 54 -10.15 6.64 12.88
N GLN A 55 -9.29 6.48 13.89
CA GLN A 55 -7.87 6.89 13.85
C GLN A 55 -6.95 5.93 13.06
N SER A 56 -7.46 4.78 12.60
CA SER A 56 -6.67 3.70 11.99
C SER A 56 -6.72 3.65 10.47
N THR A 57 -7.02 4.77 9.81
CA THR A 57 -7.23 4.83 8.35
C THR A 57 -6.05 4.35 7.52
N LEU A 58 -4.83 4.51 8.04
CA LEU A 58 -3.60 4.11 7.36
C LEU A 58 -3.09 2.73 7.78
N LEU A 59 -3.70 2.08 8.78
CA LEU A 59 -3.18 0.84 9.35
C LEU A 59 -3.25 -0.31 8.33
N LEU A 60 -4.38 -0.43 7.62
CA LEU A 60 -4.52 -1.41 6.54
C LEU A 60 -3.48 -1.16 5.43
N SER A 61 -3.32 0.09 5.02
CA SER A 61 -2.34 0.48 3.99
C SER A 61 -0.90 0.17 4.41
N ALA A 62 -0.56 0.39 5.68
CA ALA A 62 0.75 0.07 6.23
C ALA A 62 0.99 -1.45 6.30
N LEU A 63 -0.04 -2.24 6.67
CA LEU A 63 0.02 -3.69 6.65
C LEU A 63 0.22 -4.22 5.22
N LEU A 64 -0.53 -3.68 4.25
CA LEU A 64 -0.38 -4.01 2.84
C LEU A 64 1.02 -3.64 2.33
N ALA A 65 1.55 -2.48 2.73
CA ALA A 65 2.92 -2.11 2.38
C ALA A 65 3.96 -3.13 2.88
N ARG A 66 3.81 -3.61 4.12
CA ARG A 66 4.67 -4.66 4.68
C ARG A 66 4.50 -5.99 3.93
N LEU A 67 3.28 -6.34 3.56
CA LEU A 67 2.98 -7.57 2.82
C LEU A 67 3.58 -7.54 1.41
N PHE A 68 3.41 -6.43 0.69
CA PHE A 68 3.94 -6.26 -0.66
C PHE A 68 5.46 -6.22 -0.68
N ALA A 69 6.09 -5.62 0.34
CA ALA A 69 7.54 -5.66 0.48
C ALA A 69 8.10 -7.09 0.57
N ARG A 70 7.35 -8.04 1.16
CA ARG A 70 7.74 -9.46 1.22
C ARG A 70 7.57 -10.20 -0.11
N HIS A 71 6.77 -9.66 -1.03
CA HIS A 71 6.55 -10.23 -2.37
C HIS A 71 7.45 -9.58 -3.44
N ALA A 72 8.39 -8.71 -3.03
CA ALA A 72 9.37 -8.16 -3.94
C ALA A 72 10.28 -9.28 -4.47
N GLY A 73 10.54 -9.28 -5.78
CA GLY A 73 11.50 -10.21 -6.38
C GLY A 73 12.92 -9.97 -5.88
N LEU A 74 13.81 -10.97 -6.00
CA LEU A 74 15.17 -10.96 -5.45
C LEU A 74 15.99 -9.69 -5.74
N ASN A 75 15.83 -9.11 -6.94
CA ASN A 75 16.56 -7.93 -7.40
C ASN A 75 15.66 -6.69 -7.55
N GLY A 76 14.50 -6.68 -6.88
CA GLY A 76 13.53 -5.61 -7.00
C GLY A 76 13.03 -5.11 -5.65
N PHE A 77 12.62 -3.86 -5.62
CA PHE A 77 11.92 -3.30 -4.46
C PHE A 77 10.44 -3.13 -4.77
N VAL A 78 9.59 -3.18 -3.74
CA VAL A 78 8.20 -2.78 -3.84
C VAL A 78 7.99 -1.55 -2.97
N ARG A 79 7.46 -0.50 -3.57
CA ARG A 79 7.04 0.70 -2.86
C ARG A 79 5.53 0.74 -2.81
N THR A 80 4.99 1.02 -1.63
CA THR A 80 3.56 1.28 -1.49
C THR A 80 3.35 2.76 -1.21
N ARG A 81 2.49 3.41 -2.01
CA ARG A 81 2.03 4.77 -1.76
C ARG A 81 0.56 4.73 -1.38
N THR A 82 0.17 5.55 -0.41
CA THR A 82 -1.24 5.70 -0.04
C THR A 82 -1.70 7.08 -0.48
N ARG A 83 -2.76 7.13 -1.29
CA ARG A 83 -3.43 8.36 -1.67
C ARG A 83 -4.77 8.43 -0.96
N LEU A 84 -4.90 9.41 -0.09
CA LEU A 84 -6.14 9.65 0.62
C LEU A 84 -7.08 10.44 -0.29
N LEU A 85 -8.28 9.91 -0.50
CA LEU A 85 -9.36 10.60 -1.17
C LEU A 85 -10.23 11.24 -0.09
N GLN A 86 -10.34 12.56 -0.15
CA GLN A 86 -11.28 13.31 0.68
C GLN A 86 -12.44 13.71 -0.22
N LYS A 87 -13.62 13.15 0.05
CA LYS A 87 -14.85 13.53 -0.63
C LYS A 87 -15.27 14.89 -0.07
N GLN A 88 -15.31 15.92 -0.93
CA GLN A 88 -15.82 17.26 -0.60
C GLN A 88 -17.33 17.21 -0.36
#